data_AF-A0A946KQJ8-F1
#
_entry.id   AF-A0A946KQJ8-F1
#
_cell.length_a   1.000
_cell.length_b   1.000
_cell.length_c   1.000
_cell.angle_alpha   90.00
_cell.angle_beta   90.00
_cell.angle_gamma   90.00
#
_symmetry.space_group_name_H-M   'P 1'
#
loop_
_entity.id
_entity.type
_entity.pdbx_description
1 polymer ?
#
loop_
_entity_poly.entity_id
_entity_poly.type
_entity_poly.pdbx_seq_one_letter_code
_entity_poly.pdbx_strand_id
1 'polypeptide(L)' 'MQFKLQSEFSPTGDQPTAIKELVEGLQDGSNFQTLLGVTGSGKTFTI' A
#
# COMPACT_ATOMS: atom_id res chain seq x y z
N MET A 1 12.80 -3.56 15.65
CA MET A 1 13.49 -3.60 14.33
C MET A 1 12.67 -2.77 13.36
N GLN A 2 13.31 -1.93 12.54
CA GLN A 2 12.61 -1.10 11.55
C GLN A 2 12.58 -1.82 10.21
N PHE A 3 11.40 -1.93 9.59
CA PHE A 3 11.27 -2.46 8.23
C PHE A 3 11.95 -1.50 7.23
N LYS A 4 12.72 -2.05 6.29
CA LYS A 4 13.37 -1.28 5.22
C LYS A 4 13.01 -1.93 3.88
N LEU A 5 12.17 -1.25 3.12
CA LEU A 5 11.82 -1.67 1.76
C LEU A 5 13.01 -1.41 0.82
N GLN A 6 13.41 -2.43 0.06
CA GLN A 6 14.42 -2.34 -1.00
C GLN A 6 13.73 -2.58 -2.35
N SER A 7 13.77 -1.61 -3.25
CA SER A 7 13.20 -1.71 -4.59
C SER A 7 13.91 -0.74 -5.54
N GLU A 8 14.04 -1.13 -6.80
CA GLU A 8 14.47 -0.23 -7.88
C GLU A 8 13.33 0.67 -8.39
N PHE A 9 12.09 0.34 -8.00
CA PHE A 9 10.88 1.04 -8.43
C PHE A 9 10.35 1.95 -7.31
N SER A 10 9.72 3.05 -7.72
CA SER A 10 8.96 3.93 -6.83
C SER A 10 7.46 3.70 -7.05
N PRO A 11 6.60 3.93 -6.05
CA PRO A 11 5.15 3.83 -6.23
C PRO A 11 4.68 4.78 -7.33
N THR A 12 3.84 4.28 -8.23
CA THR A 12 3.33 5.05 -9.40
C THR A 12 1.84 4.83 -9.59
N GLY A 13 1.21 5.66 -10.42
CA GLY A 13 -0.24 5.62 -10.64
C GLY A 13 -1.00 5.84 -9.32
N ASP A 14 -1.95 4.95 -9.02
CA ASP A 14 -2.78 5.04 -7.81
C ASP A 14 -2.13 4.42 -6.57
N GLN A 15 -0.96 3.78 -6.70
CA GLN A 15 -0.28 3.13 -5.57
C GLN A 15 0.04 4.08 -4.41
N PRO A 16 0.56 5.31 -4.61
CA PRO A 16 0.83 6.22 -3.50
C PRO A 16 -0.42 6.53 -2.67
N THR A 17 -1.56 6.73 -3.32
CA THR A 17 -2.86 7.00 -2.68
C THR A 17 -3.33 5.77 -1.91
N ALA A 18 -3.29 4.59 -2.52
CA ALA A 18 -3.69 3.34 -1.87
C ALA A 18 -2.83 3.03 -0.62
N ILE A 19 -1.51 3.24 -0.69
CA ILE A 19 -0.61 3.09 0.46
C ILE A 19 -1.03 4.05 1.58
N LYS A 20 -1.27 5.32 1.24
CA LYS A 20 -1.67 6.35 2.20
C LYS A 20 -2.97 5.97 2.92
N GLU A 21 -4.01 5.62 2.17
CA GLU A 21 -5.32 5.24 2.73
C GLU A 21 -5.24 4.02 3.64
N LEU A 22 -4.46 2.99 3.24
CA LEU A 22 -4.24 1.80 4.05
C LEU A 22 -3.50 2.12 5.37
N VAL A 23 -2.49 2.99 5.31
CA VAL A 23 -1.74 3.43 6.49
C VAL A 23 -2.62 4.26 7.43
N GLU A 24 -3.41 5.19 6.90
CA GLU A 24 -4.37 5.98 7.68
C GLU A 24 -5.39 5.07 8.37
N GLY A 25 -5.99 4.12 7.65
CA GLY A 25 -6.91 3.16 8.24
C GLY A 25 -6.29 2.31 9.35
N LEU A 26 -5.00 1.97 9.26
CA LEU A 26 -4.29 1.27 10.35
C LEU A 26 -4.09 2.17 11.57
N GLN A 27 -3.75 3.45 11.36
CA GLN A 27 -3.57 4.43 12.43
C GLN A 27 -4.88 4.77 13.14
N ASP A 28 -5.99 4.79 12.40
CA ASP A 28 -7.34 5.04 12.92
C ASP A 28 -7.96 3.83 13.63
N GLY A 29 -7.27 2.68 13.66
CA GLY A 29 -7.73 1.46 14.32
C GLY A 29 -8.78 0.68 13.52
N SER A 30 -8.80 0.84 12.19
CA SER A 30 -9.66 0.04 11.32
C SER A 30 -9.22 -1.43 11.33
N ASN A 31 -10.09 -2.29 11.85
CA ASN A 31 -9.83 -3.73 11.95
C ASN A 31 -9.86 -4.45 10.58
N PHE A 32 -10.54 -3.87 9.59
CA PHE A 32 -10.74 -4.50 8.28
C PHE A 32 -10.57 -3.46 7.18
N GLN A 33 -9.68 -3.75 6.22
CA GLN A 33 -9.43 -2.92 5.06
C GLN A 33 -9.32 -3.81 3.82
N THR A 34 -9.68 -3.28 2.65
CA THR A 34 -9.64 -4.01 1.37
C THR A 34 -8.93 -3.19 0.31
N LEU A 35 -7.83 -3.72 -0.23
CA LEU A 35 -7.14 -3.15 -1.38
C LEU A 35 -7.79 -3.67 -2.67
N LEU A 36 -8.68 -2.88 -3.28
CA LEU A 36 -9.27 -3.20 -4.58
C LEU A 36 -8.32 -2.74 -5.70
N GLY A 37 -7.68 -3.70 -6.38
CA GLY A 37 -6.79 -3.40 -7.51
C GLY A 37 -6.99 -4.37 -8.66
N VAL A 38 -6.91 -3.85 -9.89
CA VAL A 38 -6.99 -4.65 -11.12
C VAL A 38 -5.79 -5.60 -11.26
N THR A 39 -5.88 -6.58 -12.17
CA THR A 39 -4.74 -7.47 -12.47
C THR A 39 -3.59 -6.65 -13.05
N GLY A 40 -2.37 -6.90 -12.55
CA GLY A 40 -1.16 -6.20 -13.00
C GLY A 40 -0.90 -4.83 -12.36
N SER A 41 -1.75 -4.34 -11.45
CA SER A 41 -1.58 -3.03 -10.81
C SER A 41 -0.43 -2.93 -9.79
N GLY A 42 0.32 -4.01 -9.57
CA GLY A 42 1.41 -4.05 -8.60
C GLY A 42 0.98 -4.13 -7.14
N LYS A 43 -0.14 -4.78 -6.82
CA LYS A 43 -0.67 -4.92 -5.43
C LYS A 43 0.37 -5.41 -4.41
N THR A 44 1.31 -6.28 -4.83
CA THR A 44 2.40 -6.75 -3.97
C THR A 44 3.36 -5.63 -3.56
N PHE A 45 3.57 -4.62 -4.40
CA PHE A 45 4.44 -3.49 -4.06
C PHE A 45 3.73 -2.44 -3.19
N THR A 46 2.39 -2.46 -3.17
CA THR A 46 1.55 -1.61 -2.32
C THR A 46 1.50 -2.10 -0.86
N ILE A 47 1.72 -3.39 -0.60
CA ILE A 47 1.67 -4.03 0.74
C ILE A 47 3.09 -4.26 1.26
#